data_AF-A0A5J6N5K0-F1
#
_entry.id   AF-A0A5J6N5K0-F1
#
_cell.length_a   1.000
_cell.length_b   1.000
_cell.length_c   1.000
_cell.angle_alpha   90.00
_cell.angle_beta   90.00
_cell.angle_gamma   90.00
#
_symmetry.space_group_name_H-M   'P 1'
#
loop_
_entity.id
_entity.type
_entity.pdbx_description
1 polymer ?
#
loop_
_entity_poly.entity_id
_entity_poly.type
_entity_poly.pdbx_seq_one_letter_code
_entity_poly.pdbx_strand_id
1 'polypeptide(L)'
;MSWHKPFTEHPASVGESYGEHWLAAMGFGLRMFGASLACMVHAFLPSLFTRTGSRAIERLHDRMVVNRRRGGAQPIGALPNKAAR
;
A
#
# COMPACT_ATOMS: atom_id res chain seq x y z
N MET A 1 -2.56 -17.27 -21.97
CA MET A 1 -2.43 -16.17 -20.98
C MET A 1 -2.15 -16.79 -19.63
N SER A 2 -0.89 -16.74 -19.17
CA SER A 2 -0.46 -17.39 -17.93
C SER A 2 -0.63 -16.42 -16.75
N TRP A 3 -1.61 -16.66 -15.90
CA TRP A 3 -2.01 -15.84 -14.75
C TRP A 3 -1.02 -15.82 -13.58
N HIS A 4 0.07 -16.59 -13.66
CA HIS A 4 1.01 -16.81 -12.55
C HIS A 4 2.07 -15.70 -12.39
N LYS A 5 2.37 -14.94 -13.45
CA LYS A 5 3.41 -13.90 -13.43
C LYS A 5 3.15 -12.71 -12.51
N PRO A 6 1.95 -12.10 -12.44
CA PRO A 6 1.75 -10.92 -11.59
C PRO A 6 1.90 -11.22 -10.09
N PHE A 7 1.68 -12.46 -9.67
CA PHE A 7 1.78 -12.85 -8.26
C PHE A 7 3.21 -13.12 -7.79
N THR A 8 4.16 -13.36 -8.71
CA THR A 8 5.57 -13.62 -8.37
C THR A 8 6.50 -12.47 -8.78
N GLU A 9 6.23 -11.79 -9.90
CA GLU A 9 7.03 -10.63 -10.34
C GLU A 9 6.75 -9.38 -9.49
N HIS A 10 5.52 -9.19 -9.00
CA HIS A 10 5.17 -8.02 -8.20
C HIS A 10 5.82 -8.00 -6.80
N PRO A 11 5.74 -9.05 -5.95
CA PRO A 11 6.44 -9.07 -4.66
C PRO A 11 7.97 -8.95 -4.83
N ALA A 12 8.52 -9.62 -5.86
CA ALA A 12 9.94 -9.55 -6.17
C ALA A 12 10.39 -8.13 -6.59
N SER A 13 9.53 -7.36 -7.26
CA SER A 13 9.81 -5.97 -7.66
C SER A 13 9.89 -4.98 -6.49
N VAL A 14 9.28 -5.30 -5.36
CA VAL A 14 9.34 -4.51 -4.10
C VAL A 14 10.22 -5.16 -3.02
N GLY A 15 10.86 -6.29 -3.33
CA GLY A 15 11.77 -6.99 -2.41
C GLY A 15 11.07 -7.70 -1.24
N GLU A 16 9.76 -7.96 -1.34
CA GLU A 16 8.96 -8.64 -0.32
C GLU A 16 8.72 -10.12 -0.71
N SER A 17 8.68 -11.02 0.27
CA SER A 17 8.19 -12.38 0.00
C SER A 17 6.68 -12.36 -0.29
N TYR A 18 6.17 -13.32 -1.06
CA TYR A 18 4.74 -13.39 -1.39
C TYR A 18 3.83 -13.34 -0.15
N GLY A 19 4.22 -14.01 0.94
CA GLY A 19 3.48 -14.00 2.20
C GLY A 19 3.50 -12.64 2.91
N GLU A 20 4.64 -11.94 2.92
CA GLU A 20 4.75 -10.59 3.48
C GLU A 20 3.91 -9.59 2.68
N HIS A 21 4.01 -9.65 1.35
CA HIS A 21 3.24 -8.77 0.47
C HIS A 21 1.73 -9.03 0.60
N TRP A 22 1.32 -10.30 0.67
CA TRP A 22 -0.07 -10.68 0.87
C TRP A 22 -0.61 -10.19 2.22
N LEU A 23 0.13 -10.38 3.32
CA LEU A 23 -0.25 -9.88 4.64
C LEU A 23 -0.32 -8.35 4.68
N ALA A 24 0.63 -7.65 4.05
CA ALA A 24 0.65 -6.20 3.96
C ALA A 24 -0.55 -5.67 3.16
N ALA A 25 -0.81 -6.25 1.99
CA ALA A 25 -1.95 -5.89 1.13
C ALA A 25 -3.30 -6.19 1.81
N MET A 26 -3.45 -7.35 2.44
CA MET A 26 -4.65 -7.71 3.20
C MET A 26 -4.85 -6.79 4.41
N GLY A 27 -3.80 -6.47 5.16
CA GLY A 27 -3.88 -5.54 6.29
C GLY A 27 -4.29 -4.13 5.88
N PHE A 28 -3.81 -3.65 4.72
CA PHE A 28 -4.21 -2.37 4.13
C PHE A 28 -5.68 -2.40 3.69
N GLY A 29 -6.08 -3.44 2.96
CA GLY A 29 -7.45 -3.62 2.46
C GLY A 29 -8.49 -3.73 3.57
N LEU A 30 -8.24 -4.52 4.62
CA LEU A 30 -9.14 -4.65 5.76
C LEU A 30 -9.36 -3.31 6.49
N ARG A 31 -8.31 -2.49 6.58
CA ARG A 31 -8.40 -1.14 7.18
C ARG A 31 -9.28 -0.21 6.35
N MET A 32 -9.13 -0.24 5.02
CA MET A 32 -9.99 0.51 4.09
C MET A 32 -11.44 0.04 4.15
N PHE A 33 -11.66 -1.28 4.19
CA PHE A 33 -13.00 -1.86 4.28
C PHE A 33 -13.70 -1.43 5.57
N GLY A 34 -13.01 -1.47 6.71
CA GLY A 34 -13.55 -0.96 7.99
C GLY A 34 -13.87 0.54 7.95
N ALA A 35 -13.03 1.34 7.29
CA ALA A 35 -13.29 2.77 7.09
C ALA A 35 -14.53 3.01 6.21
N SER A 36 -14.68 2.25 5.14
CA SER A 36 -15.86 2.29 4.25
C SER A 36 -17.14 1.96 5.02
N LEU A 37 -17.11 0.88 5.83
CA LEU A 37 -18.25 0.49 6.67
C LEU A 37 -18.61 1.59 7.68
N ALA A 38 -17.60 2.22 8.30
CA ALA A 38 -17.82 3.35 9.21
C ALA A 38 -18.47 4.55 8.49
N CYS A 39 -18.07 4.85 7.26
CA CYS A 39 -18.69 5.89 6.44
C CYS A 39 -20.14 5.53 6.04
N MET A 40 -20.42 4.26 5.73
CA MET A 40 -21.78 3.79 5.45
C MET A 40 -22.68 3.97 6.69
N VAL A 41 -22.22 3.55 7.87
CA VAL A 41 -22.98 3.74 9.12
C VAL A 41 -23.18 5.24 9.41
N HIS A 42 -22.15 6.06 9.18
CA HIS A 42 -22.26 7.52 9.32
C HIS A 42 -23.30 8.13 8.38
N ALA A 43 -23.48 7.61 7.17
CA ALA A 43 -24.51 8.08 6.24
C ALA A 43 -25.93 7.86 6.80
N PHE A 44 -26.16 6.80 7.59
CA PHE A 44 -27.42 6.55 8.28
C PHE A 44 -27.52 7.28 9.63
N LEU A 45 -26.40 7.43 10.34
CA LEU A 45 -26.29 8.11 11.64
C LEU A 45 -25.17 9.16 11.61
N PRO A 46 -25.45 10.42 11.20
CA PRO A 46 -24.44 11.45 10.98
C PRO A 46 -23.70 11.89 12.25
N SER A 47 -24.18 11.54 13.44
CA SER A 47 -23.48 11.82 14.71
C SER A 47 -22.47 10.72 15.10
N LEU A 48 -22.50 9.55 14.46
CA LEU A 48 -21.62 8.43 14.75
C LEU A 48 -20.47 8.40 13.73
N PHE A 49 -19.23 8.16 14.17
CA PHE A 49 -18.05 7.98 13.32
C PHE A 49 -17.56 9.18 12.48
N THR A 50 -17.93 10.42 12.83
CA THR A 50 -17.56 11.65 12.09
C THR A 50 -16.04 11.81 11.82
N ARG A 51 -15.18 11.31 12.72
CA ARG A 51 -13.71 11.38 12.58
C ARG A 51 -13.07 10.06 12.12
N THR A 52 -13.84 8.99 12.02
CA THR A 52 -13.30 7.64 11.86
C THR A 52 -12.84 7.38 10.43
N GLY A 53 -13.59 7.85 9.43
CA GLY A 53 -13.18 7.79 8.03
C GLY A 53 -11.88 8.56 7.78
N SER A 54 -11.83 9.84 8.14
CA SER A 54 -10.64 10.69 7.95
C SER A 54 -9.41 10.14 8.68
N ARG A 55 -9.54 9.75 9.97
CA ARG A 55 -8.41 9.17 10.73
C ARG A 55 -7.93 7.83 10.16
N ALA A 56 -8.82 7.05 9.56
CA ALA A 56 -8.42 5.82 8.89
C ALA A 56 -7.60 6.12 7.63
N ILE A 57 -8.05 7.08 6.80
CA ILE A 57 -7.34 7.51 5.60
C ILE A 57 -5.99 8.14 5.94
N GLU A 58 -5.91 9.02 6.95
CA GLU A 58 -4.65 9.60 7.42
C GLU A 58 -3.64 8.51 7.81
N ARG A 59 -4.07 7.52 8.61
CA ARG A 59 -3.22 6.39 9.00
C ARG A 59 -2.80 5.51 7.81
N LEU A 60 -3.69 5.33 6.83
CA LEU A 60 -3.38 4.60 5.60
C LEU A 60 -2.37 5.37 4.75
N HIS A 61 -2.53 6.69 4.65
CA HIS A 61 -1.62 7.58 3.93
C HIS A 61 -0.24 7.62 4.59
N ASP A 62 -0.16 7.77 5.91
CA ASP A 62 1.10 7.72 6.65
C ASP A 62 1.84 6.40 6.42
N ARG A 63 1.12 5.28 6.48
CA ARG A 63 1.70 3.97 6.18
C ARG A 63 2.19 3.87 4.74
N MET A 64 1.45 4.41 3.77
CA MET A 64 1.87 4.41 2.36
C MET A 64 3.13 5.25 2.14
N VAL A 65 3.24 6.42 2.78
CA VAL A 65 4.42 7.30 2.69
C VAL A 65 5.63 6.69 3.40
N VAL A 66 5.44 6.12 4.60
CA VAL A 66 6.52 5.45 5.34
C VAL A 66 7.01 4.20 4.59
N ASN A 67 6.09 3.40 4.02
CA ASN A 67 6.48 2.21 3.26
C ASN A 67 7.16 2.57 1.93
N ARG A 68 6.75 3.67 1.27
CA ARG A 68 7.43 4.22 0.08
C ARG A 68 8.88 4.63 0.36
N ARG A 69 9.18 5.09 1.59
CA ARG A 69 10.57 5.42 1.99
C ARG A 69 11.43 4.17 2.24
N ARG A 70 10.83 3.02 2.55
CA ARG A 70 11.54 1.74 2.76
C ARG A 70 11.71 0.95 1.47
N GLY A 71 10.66 0.87 0.65
CA GLY A 71 10.69 0.23 -0.67
C GLY A 71 11.31 1.15 -1.70
N GLY A 72 12.59 1.52 -1.51
CA GLY A 72 13.35 2.37 -2.42
C GLY A 72 13.20 1.87 -3.85
N ALA A 73 12.27 2.47 -4.58
CA ALA A 73 12.27 2.45 -6.03
C ALA A 73 13.58 3.12 -6.42
N GLN A 74 14.60 2.29 -6.66
CA GLN A 74 15.81 2.75 -7.32
C GLN A 74 15.34 3.48 -8.58
N PRO A 75 15.74 4.75 -8.79
CA PRO A 75 15.40 5.44 -10.01
C PRO A 75 15.91 4.59 -11.17
N ILE A 76 14.97 4.07 -11.97
CA ILE A 76 15.21 3.34 -13.21
C ILE A 76 15.88 4.29 -14.21
N GLY A 77 17.18 4.53 -14.04
CA GLY A 77 17.88 5.55 -14.82
C GLY A 77 19.28 5.94 -14.34
N ALA A 78 19.83 5.36 -13.27
CA ALA A 78 21.25 5.53 -12.95
C ALA A 78 22.11 4.73 -13.94
N LEU A 79 22.36 5.31 -15.11
CA LEU A 79 23.31 4.77 -16.09
C LEU A 79 24.69 4.64 -15.43
N PRO A 80 25.39 3.51 -15.59
CA PRO A 80 26.74 3.35 -15.07
C PRO A 80 27.68 4.34 -15.77
N ASN A 81 28.31 5.21 -14.99
CA ASN A 81 29.36 6.10 -15.46
C ASN A 81 30.54 5.25 -16.00
N LYS A 82 30.59 5.08 -17.32
CA LYS A 82 31.79 4.61 -18.04
C LYS A 82 32.73 5.81 -18.27
N ALA A 83 33.32 6.36 -17.22
CA ALA A 83 34.44 7.29 -17.35
C ALA A 83 35.17 7.43 -16.01
N ALA A 84 36.14 6.54 -15.79
CA ALA A 84 37.41 6.85 -15.13
C ALA A 84 38.32 5.66 -15.38
N ARG A 85 38.93 5.68 -16.56
CA ARG A 85 40.06 4.86 -16.94
C ARG A 85 41.33 5.49 -16.37
#